data_AF-W7Q613-F1
#
_entry.id   AF-W7Q613-F1
#
_cell.length_a   1.000
_cell.length_b   1.000
_cell.length_c   1.000
_cell.angle_alpha   90.00
_cell.angle_beta   90.00
_cell.angle_gamma   90.00
#
_symmetry.space_group_name_H-M   'P 1'
#
loop_
_entity.id
_entity.type
_entity.pdbx_description
1 polymer ?
#
loop_
_entity_poly.entity_id
_entity_poly.type
_entity_poly.pdbx_seq_one_letter_code
_entity_poly.pdbx_strand_id
1 'polypeptide(L)'
;MTVEASALETRFLDFHAEGRGRLIARLVEAADGPAAELQLELEQARLTRGQDTRPLLLAPSLDLTADIDTPTRDHAARSATLRLSWPEAAVPDVAVFARHLPESSPLRLLGGSAASRGQLTFDASGVRGEVTLTGQDIRTSLLDTEVLGTLGLELLLAHASLDGSLLDLSGSRFTLEMDDDDEAQRLTTRLLARQARFTHPFGADGQIPRTQLVLDGSVDRLGFLDRLLPRAHGLTLRGAGQLQADLDLIGHEPQPGSQVRMDANHLAVTFLDYRVAGSGRLEAFVEGDTAEPKRDWHSTCPVSRWGGGTARPNT
;
A
#
# COMPACT_ATOMS: atom_id res chain seq x y z
N MET A 1 -22.03 33.27 4.77
CA MET A 1 -21.56 33.30 6.17
C MET A 1 -20.08 33.00 6.18
N THR A 2 -19.29 33.73 6.96
CA THR A 2 -17.87 33.47 7.16
C THR A 2 -17.61 33.33 8.65
N VAL A 3 -16.85 32.31 9.04
CA VAL A 3 -16.42 32.06 10.41
C VAL A 3 -14.91 31.92 10.41
N GLU A 4 -14.25 32.65 11.30
CA GLU A 4 -12.80 32.56 11.52
C GLU A 4 -12.58 32.20 12.98
N ALA A 5 -11.70 31.23 13.22
CA ALA A 5 -11.38 30.76 14.56
C ALA A 5 -9.90 30.41 14.69
N SER A 6 -9.31 30.78 15.83
CA SER A 6 -7.95 30.38 16.19
C SER A 6 -7.79 28.88 16.45
N ALA A 7 -8.91 28.19 16.72
CA ALA A 7 -8.99 26.74 16.78
C ALA A 7 -10.35 26.32 16.21
N LEU A 8 -10.33 25.59 15.10
CA LEU A 8 -11.51 24.98 14.50
C LEU A 8 -11.29 23.48 14.45
N GLU A 9 -12.29 22.75 14.95
CA GLU A 9 -12.35 21.29 14.90
C GLU A 9 -13.38 20.86 13.86
N THR A 10 -13.04 19.84 13.09
CA THR A 10 -13.98 19.16 12.20
C THR A 10 -13.85 17.65 12.34
N ARG A 11 -14.98 16.95 12.25
CA ARG A 11 -15.06 15.49 12.31
C ARG A 11 -15.75 14.98 11.05
N PHE A 12 -15.13 14.00 10.42
CA PHE A 12 -15.70 13.31 9.27
C PHE A 12 -15.36 11.82 9.36
N LEU A 13 -16.39 10.97 9.37
CA LEU A 13 -16.25 9.55 9.72
C LEU A 13 -15.51 9.42 11.07
N ASP A 14 -14.48 8.58 11.13
CA ASP A 14 -13.62 8.43 12.31
C ASP A 14 -12.49 9.47 12.41
N PHE A 15 -12.36 10.37 11.43
CA PHE A 15 -11.26 11.31 11.36
C PHE A 15 -11.61 12.63 12.04
N HIS A 16 -10.63 13.17 12.75
CA HIS A 16 -10.73 14.46 13.44
C HIS A 16 -9.58 15.35 12.98
N ALA A 17 -9.91 16.51 12.43
CA ALA A 17 -8.94 17.52 12.06
C ALA A 17 -9.14 18.77 12.93
N GLU A 18 -8.03 19.30 13.43
CA GLU A 18 -7.99 20.54 14.22
C GLU A 18 -6.91 21.47 13.65
N GLY A 19 -7.15 22.79 13.68
CA GLY A 19 -6.19 23.79 13.20
C GLY A 19 -6.71 25.21 13.31
N ARG A 20 -5.93 26.19 12.82
CA ARG A 20 -6.43 27.57 12.66
C ARG A 20 -7.33 27.60 11.43
N GLY A 21 -8.61 27.89 11.62
CA GLY A 21 -9.62 27.60 10.63
C GLY A 21 -10.37 28.81 10.09
N ARG A 22 -10.66 28.76 8.79
CA ARG A 22 -11.57 29.68 8.11
C ARG A 22 -12.63 28.85 7.37
N LEU A 23 -13.89 29.08 7.74
CA LEU A 23 -15.05 28.46 7.10
C LEU A 23 -15.86 29.52 6.35
N ILE A 24 -16.07 29.31 5.06
CA ILE A 24 -16.99 30.08 4.22
C ILE A 24 -18.14 29.17 3.83
N ALA A 25 -19.36 29.62 4.10
CA ALA A 25 -20.59 28.94 3.72
C ALA A 25 -21.46 29.87 2.86
N ARG A 26 -21.90 29.40 1.70
CA ARG A 26 -22.75 30.15 0.77
C ARG A 26 -23.96 29.31 0.39
N LEU A 27 -25.12 29.96 0.34
CA LEU A 27 -26.31 29.40 -0.28
C LEU A 27 -26.40 30.03 -1.68
N VAL A 28 -26.57 29.19 -2.69
CA VAL A 28 -26.62 29.56 -4.10
C VAL A 28 -27.93 29.06 -4.70
N GLU A 29 -28.56 29.88 -5.54
CA GLU A 29 -29.73 29.45 -6.33
C GLU A 29 -29.23 28.66 -7.54
N ALA A 30 -29.55 27.36 -7.59
CA ALA A 30 -29.22 26.47 -8.70
C ALA A 30 -30.49 26.12 -9.50
N ALA A 31 -30.31 25.52 -10.68
CA ALA A 31 -31.41 25.19 -11.59
C ALA A 31 -32.47 24.26 -10.96
N ASP A 32 -32.04 23.35 -10.08
CA ASP A 32 -32.87 22.36 -9.41
C ASP A 32 -33.27 22.76 -7.97
N GLY A 33 -33.06 24.02 -7.58
CA GLY A 33 -33.37 24.56 -6.26
C GLY A 33 -32.16 25.14 -5.54
N PRO A 34 -32.29 25.46 -4.24
CA PRO A 34 -31.17 26.02 -3.47
C PRO A 34 -30.08 24.97 -3.28
N ALA A 35 -28.84 25.33 -3.58
CA ALA A 35 -27.64 24.54 -3.30
C ALA A 35 -26.76 25.27 -2.26
N ALA A 36 -25.86 24.54 -1.61
CA ALA A 36 -24.91 25.12 -0.66
C ALA A 36 -23.47 24.78 -1.01
N GLU A 37 -22.60 25.77 -0.91
CA GLU A 37 -21.14 25.63 -1.04
C GLU A 37 -20.49 25.89 0.32
N LEU A 38 -19.63 24.98 0.75
CA LEU A 38 -18.81 25.13 1.94
C LEU A 38 -17.33 25.06 1.56
N GLN A 39 -16.52 25.93 2.14
CA GLN A 39 -15.08 25.94 2.01
C GLN A 39 -14.49 26.07 3.41
N LEU A 40 -13.76 25.05 3.85
CA LEU A 40 -13.02 25.03 5.09
C LEU A 40 -11.53 24.95 4.77
N GLU A 41 -10.79 25.91 5.27
CA GLU A 41 -9.33 25.94 5.23
C GLU A 41 -8.80 25.83 6.66
N LEU A 42 -7.93 24.87 6.91
CA LEU A 42 -7.24 24.69 8.19
C LEU A 42 -5.73 24.87 8.01
N GLU A 43 -5.19 25.91 8.62
CA GLU A 43 -3.74 26.11 8.74
C GLU A 43 -3.19 25.32 9.93
N GLN A 44 -1.97 24.78 9.78
CA GLN A 44 -1.30 23.97 10.80
C GLN A 44 -2.21 22.81 11.29
N ALA A 45 -2.91 22.21 10.34
CA ALA A 45 -3.88 21.18 10.60
C ALA A 45 -3.22 19.92 11.17
N ARG A 46 -3.81 19.40 12.24
CA ARG A 46 -3.49 18.09 12.82
C ARG A 46 -4.63 17.15 12.54
N LEU A 47 -4.37 16.08 11.79
CA LEU A 47 -5.32 15.01 11.54
C LEU A 47 -5.07 13.86 12.52
N THR A 48 -6.12 13.41 13.18
CA THR A 48 -6.15 12.27 14.12
C THR A 48 -7.29 11.33 13.74
N ARG A 49 -7.34 10.14 14.35
CA ARG A 49 -8.43 9.18 14.12
C ARG A 49 -8.92 8.55 15.41
N GLY A 50 -10.24 8.49 15.57
CA GLY A 50 -10.91 7.92 16.73
C GLY A 50 -10.52 8.66 18.00
N GLN A 51 -10.15 7.90 19.03
CA GLN A 51 -9.64 8.44 20.31
C GLN A 51 -8.10 8.48 20.35
N ASP A 52 -7.40 8.17 19.25
CA ASP A 52 -5.94 8.19 19.21
C ASP A 52 -5.44 9.63 19.18
N THR A 53 -4.58 9.98 20.14
CA THR A 53 -3.97 11.31 20.23
C THR A 53 -2.77 11.46 19.29
N ARG A 54 -2.23 10.35 18.75
CA ARG A 54 -1.14 10.40 17.78
C ARG A 54 -1.65 10.94 16.44
N PRO A 55 -0.95 11.92 15.85
CA PRO A 55 -1.38 12.50 14.59
C PRO A 55 -1.13 11.49 13.47
N LEU A 56 -2.12 11.30 12.60
CA LEU A 56 -1.94 10.67 11.30
C LEU A 56 -1.10 11.57 10.40
N LEU A 57 -1.49 12.84 10.31
CA LEU A 57 -0.88 13.84 9.44
C LEU A 57 -0.76 15.18 10.21
N LEU A 58 0.31 15.91 9.93
CA LEU A 58 0.49 17.32 10.30
C LEU A 58 0.65 18.10 9.00
N ALA A 59 -0.34 18.90 8.62
CA ALA A 59 -0.37 19.61 7.35
C ALA A 59 -0.28 21.13 7.56
N PRO A 60 0.61 21.85 6.86
CA PRO A 60 0.60 23.31 6.87
C PRO A 60 -0.74 23.89 6.40
N SER A 61 -1.36 23.25 5.40
CA SER A 61 -2.71 23.55 4.91
C SER A 61 -3.50 22.26 4.68
N LEU A 62 -4.75 22.25 5.13
CA LEU A 62 -5.75 21.24 4.82
C LEU A 62 -7.02 21.93 4.32
N ASP A 63 -7.38 21.64 3.08
CA ASP A 63 -8.50 22.28 2.39
C ASP A 63 -9.63 21.28 2.20
N LEU A 64 -10.83 21.67 2.59
CA LEU A 64 -12.06 20.89 2.42
C LEU A 64 -13.10 21.77 1.72
N THR A 65 -13.58 21.32 0.57
CA THR A 65 -14.73 21.94 -0.10
C THR A 65 -15.90 20.96 -0.13
N ALA A 66 -17.11 21.49 -0.02
CA ALA A 66 -18.34 20.72 -0.12
C ALA A 66 -19.31 21.44 -1.04
N ASP A 67 -19.79 20.73 -2.07
CA ASP A 67 -20.92 21.15 -2.88
C ASP A 67 -22.12 20.29 -2.47
N ILE A 68 -23.23 20.93 -2.11
CA ILE A 68 -24.43 20.26 -1.60
C ILE A 68 -25.62 20.68 -2.46
N ASP A 69 -26.07 19.80 -3.34
CA ASP A 69 -27.16 20.11 -4.29
C ASP A 69 -28.51 20.28 -3.59
N THR A 70 -28.74 19.54 -2.50
CA THR A 70 -29.98 19.60 -1.73
C THR A 70 -29.69 19.81 -0.24
N PRO A 71 -29.52 21.07 0.23
CA PRO A 71 -29.11 21.42 1.59
C PRO A 71 -30.26 21.32 2.60
N THR A 72 -31.02 20.22 2.52
CA THR A 72 -32.03 19.86 3.53
C THR A 72 -31.43 18.86 4.52
N ARG A 73 -31.89 18.88 5.76
CA ARG A 73 -31.35 18.02 6.84
C ARG A 73 -31.27 16.53 6.46
N ASP A 74 -32.24 16.05 5.69
CA ASP A 74 -32.38 14.64 5.35
C ASP A 74 -31.58 14.23 4.09
N HIS A 75 -31.27 15.19 3.21
CA HIS A 75 -30.64 14.90 1.91
C HIS A 75 -29.21 15.42 1.80
N ALA A 76 -28.81 16.40 2.61
CA ALA A 76 -27.52 17.08 2.48
C ALA A 76 -26.33 16.12 2.42
N ALA A 77 -26.32 15.08 3.27
CA ALA A 77 -25.23 14.10 3.26
C ALA A 77 -25.19 13.22 1.99
N ARG A 78 -26.34 12.95 1.37
CA ARG A 78 -26.44 12.13 0.15
C ARG A 78 -26.24 12.93 -1.13
N SER A 79 -26.49 14.23 -1.08
CA SER A 79 -26.29 15.16 -2.19
C SER A 79 -24.97 15.94 -2.07
N ALA A 80 -24.11 15.59 -1.11
CA ALA A 80 -22.84 16.26 -0.90
C ALA A 80 -21.74 15.61 -1.74
N THR A 81 -21.01 16.43 -2.48
CA THR A 81 -19.69 16.10 -3.01
C THR A 81 -18.65 16.83 -2.18
N LEU A 82 -17.82 16.08 -1.45
CA LEU A 82 -16.73 16.64 -0.64
C LEU A 82 -15.41 16.46 -1.38
N ARG A 83 -14.58 17.48 -1.44
CA ARG A 83 -13.19 17.39 -1.92
C ARG A 83 -12.25 17.81 -0.80
N LEU A 84 -11.39 16.89 -0.39
CA LEU A 84 -10.34 17.08 0.60
C LEU A 84 -8.99 17.11 -0.11
N SER A 85 -8.17 18.11 0.17
CA SER A 85 -6.81 18.20 -0.36
C SER A 85 -5.81 18.66 0.70
N TRP A 86 -4.63 18.05 0.67
CA TRP A 86 -3.47 18.50 1.44
C TRP A 86 -2.26 18.54 0.47
N PRO A 87 -1.77 19.74 0.11
CA PRO A 87 -0.63 19.87 -0.80
C PRO A 87 0.67 19.31 -0.21
N GLU A 88 0.80 19.37 1.12
CA GLU A 88 1.93 18.86 1.88
C GLU A 88 1.46 18.50 3.29
N ALA A 89 1.95 17.38 3.80
CA ALA A 89 1.76 16.96 5.17
C ALA A 89 2.94 16.11 5.64
N ALA A 90 3.35 16.27 6.88
CA ALA A 90 4.25 15.35 7.55
C ALA A 90 3.46 14.21 8.19
N VAL A 91 3.96 13.00 8.04
CA VAL A 91 3.55 11.79 8.76
C VAL A 91 4.65 11.51 9.79
N PRO A 92 4.44 11.83 11.08
CA PRO A 92 5.50 11.70 12.07
C PRO A 92 5.94 10.26 12.30
N ASP A 93 5.00 9.31 12.15
CA ASP A 93 5.26 7.89 12.27
C ASP A 93 4.35 7.11 11.31
N VAL A 94 4.92 6.44 10.30
CA VAL A 94 4.14 5.65 9.33
C VAL A 94 3.46 4.43 9.95
N ALA A 95 3.85 3.99 11.15
CA ALA A 95 3.20 2.90 11.86
C ALA A 95 1.71 3.19 12.14
N VAL A 96 1.30 4.47 12.15
CA VAL A 96 -0.11 4.87 12.29
C VAL A 96 -1.00 4.33 11.15
N PHE A 97 -0.40 3.98 10.01
CA PHE A 97 -1.10 3.41 8.86
C PHE A 97 -1.26 1.89 8.92
N ALA A 98 -0.67 1.20 9.91
CA ALA A 98 -0.77 -0.26 10.02
C ALA A 98 -2.22 -0.77 10.04
N ARG A 99 -3.13 -0.02 10.67
CA ARG A 99 -4.58 -0.31 10.73
C ARG A 99 -5.35 -0.06 9.43
N HIS A 100 -4.71 0.52 8.42
CA HIS A 100 -5.28 0.83 7.12
C HIS A 100 -4.76 -0.10 6.02
N LEU A 101 -3.87 -1.04 6.38
CA LEU A 101 -3.43 -2.10 5.48
C LEU A 101 -4.44 -3.25 5.52
N PRO A 102 -4.76 -3.88 4.37
CA PRO A 102 -5.54 -5.10 4.35
C PRO A 102 -4.92 -6.17 5.24
N GLU A 103 -5.73 -7.02 5.89
CA GLU A 103 -5.22 -8.07 6.78
C GLU A 103 -4.28 -9.04 6.08
N SER A 104 -4.53 -9.30 4.79
CA SER A 104 -3.69 -10.17 3.95
C SER A 104 -2.39 -9.52 3.47
N SER A 105 -2.05 -8.30 3.92
CA SER A 105 -0.85 -7.60 3.48
C SER A 105 0.43 -8.30 3.95
N PRO A 106 1.37 -8.65 3.04
CA PRO A 106 2.67 -9.17 3.42
C PRO A 106 3.62 -8.09 4.00
N LEU A 107 3.23 -6.82 3.89
CA LEU A 107 3.94 -5.65 4.39
C LEU A 107 3.33 -5.16 5.69
N ARG A 108 4.16 -4.94 6.71
CA ARG A 108 3.82 -4.22 7.94
C ARG A 108 4.70 -2.99 8.06
N LEU A 109 4.11 -1.85 8.40
CA LEU A 109 4.83 -0.61 8.71
C LEU A 109 5.14 -0.59 10.21
N LEU A 110 6.41 -0.61 10.59
CA LEU A 110 6.87 -0.64 11.98
C LEU A 110 7.25 0.73 12.52
N GLY A 111 7.64 1.65 11.63
CA GLY A 111 7.80 3.06 11.93
C GLY A 111 8.65 3.81 10.92
N GLY A 112 8.95 5.07 11.22
CA GLY A 112 9.69 5.99 10.34
C GLY A 112 8.84 7.18 9.93
N SER A 113 9.48 8.20 9.34
CA SER A 113 8.78 9.45 8.99
C SER A 113 8.50 9.52 7.49
N ALA A 114 7.45 10.23 7.11
CA ALA A 114 7.16 10.45 5.70
C ALA A 114 6.58 11.83 5.42
N ALA A 115 6.71 12.28 4.18
CA ALA A 115 5.93 13.36 3.61
C ALA A 115 4.76 12.77 2.81
N SER A 116 3.60 13.41 2.87
CA SER A 116 2.40 13.04 2.15
C SER A 116 1.81 14.24 1.42
N ARG A 117 1.18 13.98 0.28
CA ARG A 117 0.24 14.90 -0.38
C ARG A 117 -0.91 14.10 -0.96
N GLY A 118 -2.08 14.69 -1.11
CA GLY A 118 -3.20 13.95 -1.66
C GLY A 118 -4.43 14.80 -1.92
N GLN A 119 -5.32 14.21 -2.71
CA GLN A 119 -6.62 14.76 -3.06
C GLN A 119 -7.63 13.62 -3.08
N LEU A 120 -8.70 13.76 -2.31
CA LEU A 120 -9.77 12.78 -2.19
C LEU A 120 -11.12 13.44 -2.46
N THR A 121 -11.94 12.79 -3.26
CA THR A 121 -13.34 13.18 -3.50
C THR A 121 -14.25 12.13 -2.90
N PHE A 122 -15.23 12.58 -2.11
CA PHE A 122 -16.25 11.75 -1.49
C PHE A 122 -17.61 12.14 -2.06
N ASP A 123 -18.39 11.14 -2.45
CA ASP A 123 -19.78 11.29 -2.86
C ASP A 123 -20.60 10.11 -2.32
N ALA A 124 -21.90 10.05 -2.66
CA ALA A 124 -22.78 8.98 -2.22
C ALA A 124 -22.35 7.56 -2.67
N SER A 125 -21.53 7.46 -3.72
CA SER A 125 -21.03 6.16 -4.19
C SER A 125 -19.79 5.69 -3.43
N GLY A 126 -18.99 6.60 -2.88
CA GLY A 126 -17.73 6.23 -2.25
C GLY A 126 -16.67 7.34 -2.29
N VAL A 127 -15.42 6.90 -2.20
CA VAL A 127 -14.22 7.74 -2.18
C VAL A 127 -13.37 7.42 -3.40
N ARG A 128 -12.81 8.44 -4.04
CA ARG A 128 -11.85 8.31 -5.14
C ARG A 128 -10.75 9.36 -5.01
N GLY A 129 -9.58 9.12 -5.55
CA GLY A 129 -8.52 10.12 -5.59
C GLY A 129 -7.12 9.54 -5.61
N GLU A 130 -6.16 10.35 -5.20
CA GLU A 130 -4.75 10.01 -5.21
C GLU A 130 -4.07 10.47 -3.93
N VAL A 131 -3.13 9.67 -3.46
CA VAL A 131 -2.28 9.98 -2.31
C VAL A 131 -0.87 9.57 -2.65
N THR A 132 0.10 10.46 -2.42
CA THR A 132 1.51 10.07 -2.44
C THR A 132 2.08 10.08 -1.04
N LEU A 133 3.01 9.17 -0.78
CA LEU A 133 3.76 9.08 0.45
C LEU A 133 5.24 8.87 0.09
N THR A 134 6.13 9.68 0.67
CA THR A 134 7.57 9.54 0.52
C THR A 134 8.21 9.47 1.90
N GLY A 135 8.70 8.30 2.26
CA GLY A 135 9.21 7.96 3.57
C GLY A 135 10.73 7.86 3.63
N GLN A 136 11.28 8.23 4.78
CA GLN A 136 12.69 8.08 5.15
C GLN A 136 12.80 7.32 6.48
N ASP A 137 13.90 6.60 6.66
CA ASP A 137 14.15 5.74 7.83
C ASP A 137 12.98 4.81 8.12
N ILE A 138 12.37 4.30 7.05
CA ILE A 138 11.18 3.47 7.08
C ILE A 138 11.57 2.07 7.52
N ARG A 139 11.11 1.69 8.72
CA ARG A 139 11.20 0.33 9.24
C ARG A 139 9.95 -0.43 8.85
N THR A 140 10.13 -1.50 8.09
CA THR A 140 9.05 -2.36 7.62
C THR A 140 9.34 -3.80 7.94
N SER A 141 8.29 -4.61 8.10
CA SER A 141 8.41 -6.06 8.04
C SER A 141 7.79 -6.53 6.74
N LEU A 142 8.58 -7.12 5.85
CA LEU A 142 8.11 -7.77 4.63
C LEU A 142 8.29 -9.28 4.79
N LEU A 143 7.20 -10.04 4.82
CA LEU A 143 7.22 -11.49 5.06
C LEU A 143 8.07 -11.85 6.30
N ASP A 144 7.82 -11.13 7.39
CA ASP A 144 8.49 -11.25 8.68
C ASP A 144 10.00 -10.89 8.68
N THR A 145 10.51 -10.31 7.59
CA THR A 145 11.88 -9.77 7.50
C THR A 145 11.83 -8.28 7.71
N GLU A 146 12.53 -7.82 8.74
CA GLU A 146 12.68 -6.39 8.96
C GLU A 146 13.62 -5.80 7.91
N VAL A 147 13.16 -4.70 7.30
CA VAL A 147 13.89 -3.94 6.30
C VAL A 147 13.84 -2.48 6.71
N LEU A 148 15.01 -1.83 6.67
CA LEU A 148 15.16 -0.39 6.83
C LEU A 148 15.44 0.23 5.46
N GLY A 149 14.77 1.34 5.15
CA GLY A 149 14.99 1.98 3.86
C GLY A 149 14.17 3.25 3.64
N THR A 150 14.08 3.65 2.37
CA THR A 150 13.20 4.72 1.89
C THR A 150 12.01 4.11 1.16
N LEU A 151 10.84 4.73 1.31
CA LEU A 151 9.58 4.25 0.72
C LEU A 151 9.00 5.32 -0.19
N GLY A 152 8.60 4.94 -1.40
CA GLY A 152 7.76 5.73 -2.28
C GLY A 152 6.45 4.99 -2.52
N LEU A 153 5.32 5.65 -2.31
CA LEU A 153 4.01 5.11 -2.62
C LEU A 153 3.21 6.16 -3.41
N GLU A 154 2.74 5.78 -4.58
CA GLU A 154 1.73 6.48 -5.35
C GLU A 154 0.46 5.63 -5.29
N LEU A 155 -0.45 6.01 -4.40
CA LEU A 155 -1.72 5.32 -4.19
C LEU A 155 -2.78 5.93 -5.10
N LEU A 156 -3.28 5.15 -6.05
CA LEU A 156 -4.46 5.50 -6.83
C LEU A 156 -5.68 4.83 -6.20
N LEU A 157 -6.54 5.62 -5.56
CA LEU A 157 -7.81 5.16 -5.03
C LEU A 157 -8.86 5.26 -6.13
N ALA A 158 -8.95 4.22 -6.97
CA ALA A 158 -9.93 4.15 -8.05
C ALA A 158 -11.36 4.16 -7.48
N HIS A 159 -11.58 3.43 -6.38
CA HIS A 159 -12.82 3.44 -5.63
C HIS A 159 -12.65 2.85 -4.23
N ALA A 160 -13.28 3.45 -3.23
CA ALA A 160 -13.55 2.80 -1.94
C ALA A 160 -14.99 3.07 -1.51
N SER A 161 -15.71 2.03 -1.10
CA SER A 161 -17.05 2.18 -0.56
C SER A 161 -17.00 2.76 0.85
N LEU A 162 -18.00 3.57 1.22
CA LEU A 162 -18.04 4.21 2.54
C LEU A 162 -18.27 3.20 3.69
N ASP A 163 -18.84 2.03 3.38
CA ASP A 163 -19.05 0.92 4.32
C ASP A 163 -17.81 0.01 4.46
N GLY A 164 -16.73 0.28 3.71
CA GLY A 164 -15.50 -0.51 3.74
C GLY A 164 -15.60 -1.89 3.08
N SER A 165 -16.70 -2.19 2.37
CA SER A 165 -16.89 -3.46 1.66
C SER A 165 -16.03 -3.62 0.41
N LEU A 166 -15.65 -2.53 -0.25
CA LEU A 166 -14.85 -2.55 -1.48
C LEU A 166 -13.74 -1.51 -1.44
N LEU A 167 -12.55 -1.91 -1.85
CA LEU A 167 -11.38 -1.06 -2.03
C LEU A 167 -10.66 -1.45 -3.32
N ASP A 168 -10.55 -0.51 -4.27
CA ASP A 168 -9.83 -0.66 -5.52
C ASP A 168 -8.65 0.33 -5.57
N LEU A 169 -7.45 -0.24 -5.52
CA LEU A 169 -6.16 0.45 -5.56
C LEU A 169 -5.40 0.18 -6.87
N SER A 170 -6.09 -0.31 -7.89
CA SER A 170 -5.49 -0.63 -9.19
C SER A 170 -4.83 0.61 -9.80
N GLY A 171 -3.63 0.42 -10.35
CA GLY A 171 -2.76 1.48 -10.87
C GLY A 171 -1.76 2.04 -9.87
N SER A 172 -1.82 1.65 -8.59
CA SER A 172 -0.89 2.12 -7.56
C SER A 172 0.54 1.64 -7.80
N ARG A 173 1.52 2.47 -7.42
CA ARG A 173 2.95 2.16 -7.52
C ARG A 173 3.62 2.20 -6.15
N PHE A 174 4.51 1.25 -5.93
CA PHE A 174 5.30 1.14 -4.73
C PHE A 174 6.77 1.05 -5.09
N THR A 175 7.60 1.83 -4.40
CA THR A 175 9.05 1.77 -4.48
C THR A 175 9.61 1.63 -3.07
N LEU A 176 10.56 0.72 -2.88
CA LEU A 176 11.31 0.56 -1.65
C LEU A 176 12.78 0.52 -2.01
N GLU A 177 13.55 1.44 -1.45
CA GLU A 177 15.01 1.41 -1.56
C GLU A 177 15.60 1.06 -0.20
N MET A 178 16.55 0.13 -0.18
CA MET A 178 17.24 -0.30 1.03
C MET A 178 18.73 -0.44 0.72
N ASP A 179 19.56 -0.25 1.73
CA ASP A 179 20.98 -0.53 1.59
C ASP A 179 21.23 -2.03 1.76
N ASP A 180 22.18 -2.58 1.02
CA ASP A 180 22.64 -3.95 1.23
C ASP A 180 23.86 -3.97 2.16
N ASP A 181 23.73 -4.70 3.27
CA ASP A 181 24.81 -4.88 4.26
C ASP A 181 26.02 -5.62 3.67
N ASP A 182 25.82 -6.46 2.65
CA ASP A 182 26.84 -7.37 2.10
C ASP A 182 27.65 -6.78 0.93
N GLU A 183 27.01 -5.93 0.11
CA GLU A 183 27.62 -5.30 -1.06
C GLU A 183 27.17 -3.83 -1.02
N ALA A 184 28.07 -2.85 -1.05
CA ALA A 184 27.75 -1.42 -0.93
C ALA A 184 26.90 -0.87 -2.12
N GLN A 185 25.72 -1.43 -2.33
CA GLN A 185 24.77 -1.25 -3.40
C GLN A 185 23.40 -0.99 -2.78
N ARG A 186 22.67 -0.07 -3.40
CA ARG A 186 21.29 0.21 -3.03
C ARG A 186 20.37 -0.73 -3.78
N LEU A 187 19.58 -1.49 -3.04
CA LEU A 187 18.60 -2.41 -3.58
C LEU A 187 17.28 -1.66 -3.77
N THR A 188 16.73 -1.72 -4.98
CA THR A 188 15.45 -1.12 -5.30
C THR A 188 14.42 -2.20 -5.61
N THR A 189 13.26 -2.08 -4.98
CA THR A 189 12.05 -2.80 -5.36
C THR A 189 11.07 -1.81 -5.96
N ARG A 190 10.56 -2.09 -7.15
CA ARG A 190 9.48 -1.31 -7.79
C ARG A 190 8.35 -2.25 -8.14
N LEU A 191 7.16 -1.96 -7.66
CA LEU A 191 5.95 -2.75 -7.91
C LEU A 191 4.86 -1.84 -8.49
N LEU A 192 4.18 -2.32 -9.52
CA LEU A 192 2.98 -1.74 -10.09
C LEU A 192 1.84 -2.72 -9.85
N ALA A 193 0.81 -2.26 -9.14
CA ALA A 193 -0.43 -3.00 -9.00
C ALA A 193 -1.30 -2.77 -10.24
N ARG A 194 -1.15 -3.59 -11.28
CA ARG A 194 -2.07 -3.54 -12.45
C ARG A 194 -3.51 -3.74 -12.02
N GLN A 195 -3.73 -4.61 -11.04
CA GLN A 195 -5.00 -4.79 -10.37
C GLN A 195 -4.75 -4.94 -8.87
N ALA A 196 -5.51 -4.24 -8.04
CA ALA A 196 -5.49 -4.41 -6.59
C ALA A 196 -6.89 -4.16 -6.03
N ARG A 197 -7.72 -5.20 -6.04
CA ARG A 197 -9.11 -5.15 -5.58
C ARG A 197 -9.27 -5.97 -4.32
N PHE A 198 -9.88 -5.35 -3.32
CA PHE A 198 -10.13 -5.96 -2.03
C PHE A 198 -11.61 -5.88 -1.71
N THR A 199 -12.20 -7.01 -1.35
CA THR A 199 -13.57 -7.11 -0.85
C THR A 199 -13.51 -7.44 0.63
N HIS A 200 -14.18 -6.65 1.46
CA HIS A 200 -14.07 -6.69 2.93
C HIS A 200 -12.60 -6.73 3.43
N PRO A 201 -11.72 -5.82 2.95
CA PRO A 201 -10.27 -5.84 3.23
C PRO A 201 -9.88 -5.89 4.71
N PHE A 202 -10.77 -5.44 5.59
CA PHE A 202 -10.53 -5.27 7.02
C PHE A 202 -11.26 -6.31 7.89
N GLY A 203 -11.85 -7.36 7.31
CA GLY A 203 -12.45 -8.46 8.06
C GLY A 203 -13.65 -8.08 8.94
N ALA A 204 -14.30 -6.95 8.65
CA ALA A 204 -15.42 -6.45 9.45
C ALA A 204 -16.60 -7.45 9.45
N ASP A 205 -17.27 -7.57 10.59
CA ASP A 205 -18.49 -8.37 10.78
C ASP A 205 -18.34 -9.88 10.46
N GLY A 206 -17.13 -10.43 10.66
CA GLY A 206 -16.86 -11.85 10.44
C GLY A 206 -16.77 -12.25 8.95
N GLN A 207 -16.69 -11.26 8.06
CA GLN A 207 -16.52 -11.48 6.64
C GLN A 207 -15.08 -11.86 6.32
N ILE A 208 -14.91 -12.87 5.46
CA ILE A 208 -13.59 -13.32 5.04
C ILE A 208 -13.09 -12.36 3.94
N PRO A 209 -11.93 -11.70 4.11
CA PRO A 209 -11.39 -10.81 3.10
C PRO A 209 -11.15 -11.55 1.78
N ARG A 210 -11.41 -10.91 0.65
CA ARG A 210 -10.98 -11.40 -0.67
C ARG A 210 -10.07 -10.38 -1.33
N THR A 211 -8.96 -10.86 -1.90
CA THR A 211 -7.95 -10.03 -2.53
C THR A 211 -7.67 -10.52 -3.95
N GLN A 212 -7.89 -9.68 -4.95
CA GLN A 212 -7.49 -9.93 -6.33
C GLN A 212 -6.37 -8.96 -6.70
N LEU A 213 -5.19 -9.50 -6.96
CA LEU A 213 -3.96 -8.73 -7.04
C LEU A 213 -3.12 -9.19 -8.22
N VAL A 214 -2.95 -8.29 -9.21
CA VAL A 214 -2.02 -8.47 -10.33
C VAL A 214 -0.89 -7.46 -10.17
N LEU A 215 0.32 -7.96 -9.93
CA LEU A 215 1.52 -7.16 -9.75
C LEU A 215 2.51 -7.39 -10.88
N ASP A 216 3.17 -6.31 -11.31
CA ASP A 216 4.44 -6.38 -12.03
C ASP A 216 5.50 -5.61 -11.29
N GLY A 217 6.76 -5.97 -11.48
CA GLY A 217 7.82 -5.15 -10.96
C GLY A 217 9.22 -5.67 -11.18
N SER A 218 10.17 -4.94 -10.62
CA SER A 218 11.55 -5.35 -10.48
C SER A 218 11.90 -5.42 -9.00
N VAL A 219 12.63 -6.46 -8.61
CA VAL A 219 13.14 -6.61 -7.25
C VAL A 219 14.63 -6.87 -7.32
N ASP A 220 15.43 -6.03 -6.66
CA ASP A 220 16.89 -6.16 -6.67
C ASP A 220 17.45 -7.15 -5.64
N ARG A 221 16.63 -7.61 -4.68
CA ARG A 221 17.02 -8.62 -3.70
C ARG A 221 15.94 -9.68 -3.54
N LEU A 222 16.25 -10.91 -3.91
CA LEU A 222 15.35 -12.07 -3.75
C LEU A 222 15.41 -12.74 -2.36
N GLY A 223 16.26 -12.26 -1.45
CA GLY A 223 16.46 -12.90 -0.14
C GLY A 223 15.19 -12.95 0.75
N PHE A 224 14.17 -12.13 0.46
CA PHE A 224 12.87 -12.27 1.13
C PHE A 224 12.17 -13.60 0.80
N LEU A 225 12.47 -14.22 -0.34
CA LEU A 225 11.91 -15.51 -0.77
C LEU A 225 12.51 -16.70 -0.01
N ASP A 226 13.61 -16.53 0.72
CA ASP A 226 14.25 -17.59 1.49
C ASP A 226 13.28 -18.25 2.48
N ARG A 227 12.28 -17.50 2.97
CA ARG A 227 11.26 -18.03 3.88
C ARG A 227 10.10 -18.73 3.19
N LEU A 228 9.87 -18.45 1.91
CA LEU A 228 8.88 -19.17 1.10
C LEU A 228 9.42 -20.52 0.63
N LEU A 229 10.75 -20.70 0.66
CA LEU A 229 11.40 -21.98 0.42
C LEU A 229 11.35 -22.88 1.67
N PRO A 230 11.22 -24.22 1.49
CA PRO A 230 11.31 -25.15 2.60
C PRO A 230 12.64 -24.99 3.36
N ARG A 231 12.56 -24.67 4.66
CA ARG A 231 13.73 -24.45 5.56
C ARG A 231 14.72 -25.63 5.57
N ALA A 232 14.29 -26.82 5.15
CA ALA A 232 15.04 -28.07 5.19
C ALA A 232 16.35 -28.07 4.36
N HIS A 233 16.62 -27.02 3.57
CA HIS A 233 17.73 -27.02 2.62
C HIS A 233 18.77 -25.90 2.82
N GLY A 234 18.61 -24.96 3.75
CA GLY A 234 19.62 -23.89 3.92
C GLY A 234 19.89 -23.09 2.63
N LEU A 235 18.85 -22.95 1.80
CA LEU A 235 18.89 -22.25 0.52
C LEU A 235 18.80 -20.74 0.79
N THR A 236 19.74 -19.98 0.24
CA THR A 236 19.62 -18.52 0.14
C THR A 236 19.57 -18.11 -1.32
N LEU A 237 18.59 -17.28 -1.68
CA LEU A 237 18.38 -16.69 -2.98
C LEU A 237 18.92 -15.26 -2.97
N ARG A 238 19.95 -15.01 -3.78
CA ARG A 238 20.43 -13.66 -4.08
C ARG A 238 20.20 -13.35 -5.55
N GLY A 239 19.82 -12.12 -5.86
CA GLY A 239 19.62 -11.72 -7.24
C GLY A 239 18.65 -10.58 -7.43
N ALA A 240 18.65 -10.08 -8.67
CA ALA A 240 17.69 -9.12 -9.17
C ALA A 240 16.87 -9.74 -10.30
N GLY A 241 15.56 -9.48 -10.31
CA GLY A 241 14.66 -10.08 -11.28
C GLY A 241 13.38 -9.29 -11.52
N GLN A 242 12.69 -9.66 -12.60
CA GLN A 242 11.34 -9.19 -12.89
C GLN A 242 10.35 -10.09 -12.15
N LEU A 243 9.42 -9.48 -11.41
CA LEU A 243 8.34 -10.15 -10.70
C LEU A 243 7.03 -9.94 -11.48
N GLN A 244 6.28 -11.02 -11.62
CA GLN A 244 4.90 -11.01 -12.07
C GLN A 244 4.09 -11.88 -11.12
N ALA A 245 3.00 -11.35 -10.59
CA ALA A 245 2.11 -12.11 -9.73
C ALA A 245 0.66 -11.88 -10.16
N ASP A 246 -0.12 -12.95 -10.14
CA ASP A 246 -1.56 -12.95 -10.29
C ASP A 246 -2.12 -13.78 -9.14
N LEU A 247 -2.75 -13.12 -8.18
CA LEU A 247 -3.14 -13.70 -6.90
C LEU A 247 -4.63 -13.45 -6.68
N ASP A 248 -5.37 -14.54 -6.42
CA ASP A 248 -6.72 -14.48 -5.85
C ASP A 248 -6.65 -15.15 -4.47
N LEU A 249 -6.85 -14.37 -3.41
CA LEU A 249 -6.75 -14.82 -2.03
C LEU A 249 -8.13 -14.76 -1.38
N ILE A 250 -8.47 -15.81 -0.63
CA ILE A 250 -9.58 -15.82 0.32
C ILE A 250 -8.98 -15.92 1.72
N GLY A 251 -9.14 -14.86 2.52
CA GLY A 251 -8.39 -14.65 3.74
C GLY A 251 -6.89 -14.53 3.45
N HIS A 252 -6.13 -15.52 3.92
CA HIS A 252 -4.69 -15.65 3.66
C HIS A 252 -4.34 -16.80 2.70
N GLU A 253 -5.35 -17.50 2.17
CA GLU A 253 -5.15 -18.69 1.36
C GLU A 253 -5.25 -18.37 -0.14
N PRO A 254 -4.19 -18.62 -0.93
CA PRO A 254 -4.24 -18.46 -2.37
C PRO A 254 -5.13 -19.51 -3.00
N GLN A 255 -5.99 -19.07 -3.91
CA GLN A 255 -6.94 -19.92 -4.64
C GLN A 255 -6.31 -20.52 -5.89
N PRO A 256 -6.84 -21.65 -6.39
CA PRO A 256 -6.39 -22.23 -7.65
C PRO A 256 -6.39 -21.21 -8.80
N GLY A 257 -5.36 -21.25 -9.63
CA GLY A 257 -5.10 -20.25 -10.67
C GLY A 257 -4.21 -19.10 -10.23
N SER A 258 -3.96 -18.95 -8.92
CA SER A 258 -2.94 -18.01 -8.42
C SER A 258 -1.56 -18.46 -8.88
N GLN A 259 -0.77 -17.53 -9.43
CA GLN A 259 0.57 -17.78 -9.95
C GLN A 259 1.53 -16.62 -9.62
N VAL A 260 2.78 -16.97 -9.36
CA VAL A 260 3.89 -16.03 -9.20
C VAL A 260 5.02 -16.50 -10.09
N ARG A 261 5.48 -15.61 -10.97
CA ARG A 261 6.61 -15.84 -11.86
C ARG A 261 7.68 -14.80 -11.60
N MET A 262 8.91 -15.27 -11.61
CA MET A 262 10.08 -14.43 -11.45
C MET A 262 11.19 -14.85 -12.41
N ASP A 263 11.67 -13.89 -13.19
CA ASP A 263 12.78 -14.06 -14.11
C ASP A 263 13.98 -13.25 -13.60
N ALA A 264 15.02 -13.95 -13.14
CA ALA A 264 16.24 -13.34 -12.61
C ALA A 264 17.41 -13.48 -13.60
N ASN A 265 18.02 -12.36 -13.95
CA ASN A 265 19.19 -12.32 -14.84
C ASN A 265 20.45 -12.84 -14.13
N HIS A 266 20.53 -12.57 -12.82
CA HIS A 266 21.54 -13.11 -11.92
C HIS A 266 20.83 -13.64 -10.68
N LEU A 267 20.74 -14.96 -10.60
CA LEU A 267 20.30 -15.71 -9.44
C LEU A 267 21.50 -16.48 -8.89
N ALA A 268 21.89 -16.18 -7.67
CA ALA A 268 22.83 -16.98 -6.91
C ALA A 268 22.07 -17.76 -5.84
N VAL A 269 22.17 -19.08 -5.90
CA VAL A 269 21.65 -20.00 -4.91
C VAL A 269 22.84 -20.52 -4.11
N THR A 270 22.82 -20.32 -2.79
CA THR A 270 23.77 -20.97 -1.89
C THR A 270 23.08 -22.12 -1.18
N PHE A 271 23.71 -23.29 -1.19
CA PHE A 271 23.27 -24.51 -0.51
C PHE A 271 24.48 -25.15 0.15
N LEU A 272 24.52 -25.17 1.49
CA LEU A 272 25.71 -25.60 2.25
C LEU A 272 26.98 -24.86 1.76
N ASP A 273 28.04 -25.58 1.42
CA ASP A 273 29.31 -25.02 0.92
C ASP A 273 29.30 -24.74 -0.59
N TYR A 274 28.16 -24.95 -1.27
CA TYR A 274 28.04 -24.79 -2.71
C TYR A 274 27.30 -23.51 -3.07
N ARG A 275 27.93 -22.72 -3.94
CA ARG A 275 27.30 -21.55 -4.58
C ARG A 275 27.10 -21.84 -6.07
N VAL A 276 25.86 -21.74 -6.52
CA VAL A 276 25.49 -21.80 -7.94
C VAL A 276 25.01 -20.42 -8.35
N ALA A 277 25.56 -19.86 -9.43
CA ALA A 277 25.13 -18.57 -9.96
C ALA A 277 24.83 -18.68 -11.46
N GLY A 278 23.78 -18.03 -11.93
CA GLY A 278 23.37 -18.01 -13.33
C GLY A 278 22.08 -17.23 -13.53
N SER A 279 21.51 -17.27 -14.73
CA SER A 279 20.12 -16.84 -14.90
C SER A 279 19.17 -17.93 -14.39
N GLY A 280 18.03 -17.54 -13.82
CA GLY A 280 17.10 -18.47 -13.22
C GLY A 280 15.66 -18.00 -13.36
N ARG A 281 14.76 -18.97 -13.47
CA ARG A 281 13.32 -18.72 -13.39
C ARG A 281 12.74 -19.45 -12.19
N LEU A 282 11.97 -18.71 -11.39
CA LEU A 282 11.17 -19.24 -10.30
C LEU A 282 9.68 -19.09 -10.67
N GLU A 283 8.97 -20.20 -10.69
CA GLU A 283 7.53 -20.25 -10.95
C GLU A 283 6.85 -21.00 -9.80
N ALA A 284 5.80 -20.37 -9.27
CA ALA A 284 4.95 -20.92 -8.24
C ALA A 284 3.50 -20.82 -8.72
N PHE A 285 2.75 -21.90 -8.58
CA PHE A 285 1.34 -21.89 -8.93
C PHE A 285 0.53 -22.71 -7.92
N VAL A 286 -0.73 -22.33 -7.77
CA VAL A 286 -1.71 -23.09 -7.00
C VAL A 286 -2.59 -23.83 -7.99
N GLU A 287 -2.48 -25.15 -7.98
CA GLU A 287 -3.28 -26.07 -8.79
C GLU A 287 -4.34 -26.77 -7.91
N GLY A 288 -5.37 -27.33 -8.55
CA GLY A 288 -6.42 -28.09 -7.86
C GLY A 288 -7.80 -27.44 -7.92
N ASP A 289 -8.76 -28.05 -7.24
CA ASP A 289 -10.12 -27.51 -7.07
C ASP A 289 -10.16 -26.68 -5.77
N THR A 290 -11.06 -25.70 -5.68
CA THR A 290 -11.28 -24.83 -4.51
C THR A 290 -11.45 -25.58 -3.18
N ALA A 291 -11.81 -26.87 -3.22
CA ALA A 291 -11.94 -27.73 -2.04
C ALA A 291 -10.60 -28.37 -1.58
N GLU A 292 -9.60 -28.51 -2.44
CA GLU A 292 -8.29 -29.12 -2.12
C GLU A 292 -7.15 -28.43 -2.92
N PRO A 293 -6.67 -27.25 -2.48
CA PRO A 293 -5.58 -26.56 -3.17
C PRO A 293 -4.25 -27.32 -2.99
N LYS A 294 -3.59 -27.68 -4.10
CA LYS A 294 -2.20 -28.17 -4.14
C LYS A 294 -1.26 -27.02 -4.50
N ARG A 295 -0.19 -26.89 -3.71
CA ARG A 295 0.86 -25.89 -3.92
C ARG A 295 2.05 -26.57 -4.57
N ASP A 296 2.27 -26.28 -5.84
CA ASP A 296 3.37 -26.87 -6.61
C ASP A 296 4.41 -25.79 -6.93
N TRP A 297 5.68 -26.11 -6.65
CA TRP A 297 6.82 -25.22 -6.82
C TRP A 297 7.75 -25.77 -7.88
N HIS A 298 8.02 -24.97 -8.91
CA HIS A 298 8.93 -25.34 -9.99
C HIS A 298 10.04 -24.30 -10.13
N SER A 299 11.28 -24.70 -9.84
CA SER A 299 12.46 -23.86 -10.05
C SER A 299 13.29 -24.42 -11.20
N THR A 300 13.55 -23.60 -12.23
CA THR A 300 14.43 -23.98 -13.34
C THR A 300 15.63 -23.05 -13.39
N CYS A 301 16.82 -23.58 -13.12
CA CYS A 301 18.09 -22.89 -13.35
C CYS A 301 18.86 -23.63 -14.45
N PRO A 302 19.01 -23.06 -15.65
CA PRO A 302 19.96 -23.58 -16.62
C PRO A 302 21.39 -23.45 -16.04
N VAL A 303 21.99 -24.57 -15.65
CA VAL A 303 23.38 -24.60 -15.21
C VAL A 303 24.27 -24.40 -16.45
N SER A 304 24.76 -23.18 -16.65
CA SER A 304 25.85 -22.94 -17.60
C SER A 304 27.16 -23.35 -16.95
N ARG A 305 27.54 -24.62 -17.13
CA ARG A 305 28.85 -25.14 -16.73
C ARG A 305 29.92 -24.52 -17.63
N TRP A 306 30.66 -23.53 -17.14
CA TRP A 306 31.85 -23.01 -17.81
C TRP A 306 33.08 -23.07 -16.90
N GLY A 307 34.05 -23.88 -17.33
CA GLY A 307 35.49 -23.67 -17.18
C GLY A 307 36.08 -23.72 -15.77
N GLY A 308 36.87 -24.75 -15.49
CA GLY A 308 37.50 -24.99 -14.20
C GLY A 308 38.33 -23.80 -13.68
N GLY A 309 38.01 -23.38 -12.45
CA GLY A 309 38.85 -22.52 -11.62
C GLY A 309 38.95 -23.19 -10.25
N THR A 310 40.18 -23.53 -9.87
CA THR A 310 40.56 -24.27 -8.66
C THR A 310 39.80 -23.89 -7.41
N ALA A 311 39.18 -24.88 -6.77
CA ALA A 311 38.72 -24.80 -5.39
C ALA A 311 39.90 -24.45 -4.47
N ARG A 312 39.76 -23.36 -3.72
CA ARG A 312 40.52 -23.15 -2.49
C ARG A 312 39.53 -23.12 -1.33
N PRO A 313 39.70 -23.95 -0.31
CA PRO A 313 38.94 -23.80 0.94
C PRO A 313 39.42 -22.55 1.68
N ASN A 314 38.49 -21.82 2.28
CA ASN A 314 38.80 -20.78 3.26
C ASN A 314 39.30 -21.44 4.54
N THR A 315 40.51 -21.08 4.95
CA THR A 315 40.90 -21.00 6.37
C THR A 315 40.68 -19.58 6.85
#